data_AF-A0A7X7RH85-F1
#
_entry.id   AF-A0A7X7RH85-F1
#
_cell.length_a   1.000
_cell.length_b   1.000
_cell.length_c   1.000
_cell.angle_alpha   90.00
_cell.angle_beta   90.00
_cell.angle_gamma   90.00
#
_symmetry.space_group_name_H-M   'P 1'
#
loop_
_entity.id
_entity.type
_entity.pdbx_description
1 polymer ?
#
loop_
_entity_poly.entity_id
_entity_poly.type
_entity_poly.pdbx_seq_one_letter_code
_entity_poly.pdbx_strand_id
1 'polypeptide(L)'
;GCDLPDKDPHHRHVSHLYGVYPAAEFTSLRNTDAFRAAWRSLNVRGDLSTGWAMGWRALLRARFLEGGRAERILHHLLTLVTPGPGGNRGGGVYRNLFDAHPPFQIDGNFAATAAVAEMLLQSHETTDDGRTLVRLFPARPANWTGGRVTGLRARGGLTITLEWRGGACSASIRADRAGRFLFAAPWGEHAADLKAGGTLVIRPPAAGRSTRPGGRQGRVGART
;
A
#
# COMPACT_ATOMS: atom_id res chain seq x y z
N GLY A 1 9.18 -26.31 -14.72
CA GLY A 1 8.00 -27.18 -14.70
C GLY A 1 6.93 -26.49 -15.51
N CYS A 2 6.21 -27.20 -16.37
CA CYS A 2 5.08 -26.61 -17.10
C CYS A 2 3.88 -26.55 -16.16
N ASP A 3 3.52 -25.35 -15.72
CA ASP A 3 2.23 -25.13 -15.10
C ASP A 3 1.14 -25.44 -16.13
N LEU A 4 0.08 -26.13 -15.70
CA LEU A 4 -1.10 -26.34 -16.54
C LEU A 4 -1.74 -24.99 -16.87
N PRO A 5 -2.27 -24.81 -18.09
CA PRO A 5 -2.90 -23.55 -18.48
C PRO A 5 -4.10 -23.24 -17.58
N ASP A 6 -4.15 -22.03 -17.02
CA ASP A 6 -5.25 -21.57 -16.16
C ASP A 6 -6.55 -21.47 -16.97
N LYS A 7 -7.66 -21.97 -16.41
CA LYS A 7 -8.96 -22.01 -17.09
C LYS A 7 -9.56 -20.61 -17.28
N ASP A 8 -9.31 -19.72 -16.33
CA ASP A 8 -9.72 -18.32 -16.34
C ASP A 8 -8.59 -17.46 -15.76
N PRO A 9 -7.58 -17.09 -16.56
CA PRO A 9 -6.42 -16.36 -16.07
C PRO A 9 -6.77 -14.99 -15.50
N HIS A 10 -7.92 -14.41 -15.88
CA HIS A 10 -8.40 -13.10 -15.48
C HIS A 10 -9.52 -13.14 -14.44
N HIS A 11 -9.70 -14.29 -13.79
CA HIS A 11 -10.75 -14.50 -12.81
C HIS A 11 -10.80 -13.38 -11.76
N ARG A 12 -12.02 -12.96 -11.41
CA ARG A 12 -12.26 -11.84 -10.48
C ARG A 12 -11.72 -12.12 -9.07
N HIS A 13 -11.75 -13.38 -8.62
CA HIS A 13 -11.17 -13.76 -7.34
C HIS A 13 -9.66 -13.97 -7.44
N VAL A 14 -8.96 -13.48 -6.42
CA VAL A 14 -7.53 -13.66 -6.19
C VAL A 14 -7.27 -14.24 -4.81
N SER A 15 -8.08 -15.24 -4.41
CA SER A 15 -8.15 -15.76 -3.04
C SER A 15 -6.82 -16.25 -2.49
N HIS A 16 -5.96 -16.80 -3.34
CA HIS A 16 -4.60 -17.23 -2.99
C HIS A 16 -3.67 -16.07 -2.60
N LEU A 17 -4.08 -14.81 -2.84
CA LEU A 17 -3.36 -13.60 -2.44
C LEU A 17 -3.79 -13.07 -1.06
N TYR A 18 -4.66 -13.78 -0.33
CA TYR A 18 -5.05 -13.44 1.04
C TYR A 18 -3.85 -13.17 1.95
N GLY A 19 -2.78 -13.95 1.80
CA GLY A 19 -1.52 -13.80 2.54
C GLY A 19 -0.86 -12.42 2.39
N VAL A 20 -1.13 -11.71 1.28
CA VAL A 20 -0.66 -10.33 1.04
C VAL A 20 -1.62 -9.30 1.64
N TYR A 21 -2.92 -9.47 1.41
CA TYR A 21 -3.97 -8.63 1.98
C TYR A 21 -5.28 -9.42 2.10
N PRO A 22 -5.99 -9.37 3.23
CA PRO A 22 -5.75 -8.50 4.40
C PRO A 22 -4.71 -9.04 5.41
N ALA A 23 -4.22 -10.27 5.23
CA ALA A 23 -3.20 -10.84 6.12
C ALA A 23 -1.84 -10.12 5.97
N ALA A 24 -0.83 -10.64 6.64
CA ALA A 24 0.54 -10.16 6.59
C ALA A 24 1.52 -11.36 6.60
N GLU A 25 1.16 -12.41 5.85
CA GLU A 25 1.97 -13.63 5.74
C GLU A 25 3.02 -13.51 4.63
N PHE A 26 2.67 -12.84 3.53
CA PHE A 26 3.56 -12.56 2.41
C PHE A 26 3.82 -11.07 2.37
N THR A 27 5.01 -10.66 2.78
CA THR A 27 5.38 -9.24 2.87
C THR A 27 6.79 -9.04 2.33
N SER A 28 7.24 -7.78 2.30
CA SER A 28 8.60 -7.45 1.90
C SER A 28 9.67 -7.93 2.90
N LEU A 29 9.27 -8.20 4.14
CA LEU A 29 10.15 -8.71 5.21
C LEU A 29 9.96 -10.22 5.48
N ARG A 30 8.78 -10.77 5.20
CA ARG A 30 8.44 -12.17 5.54
C ARG A 30 7.93 -12.94 4.32
N ASN A 31 8.42 -14.17 4.12
CA ASN A 31 8.06 -15.02 2.98
C ASN A 31 8.22 -14.28 1.64
N THR A 32 9.39 -13.67 1.43
CA THR A 32 9.63 -12.75 0.31
C THR A 32 9.53 -13.41 -1.07
N ASP A 33 9.83 -14.70 -1.19
CA ASP A 33 9.58 -15.46 -2.42
C ASP A 33 8.10 -15.59 -2.74
N ALA A 34 7.27 -15.91 -1.75
CA ALA A 34 5.82 -15.94 -1.90
C ALA A 34 5.26 -14.55 -2.22
N PHE A 35 5.81 -13.49 -1.61
CA PHE A 35 5.44 -12.10 -1.92
C PHE A 35 5.72 -11.74 -3.39
N ARG A 36 6.90 -12.12 -3.91
CA ARG A 36 7.25 -11.94 -5.33
C ARG A 36 6.38 -12.78 -6.26
N ALA A 37 6.08 -14.03 -5.90
CA ALA A 37 5.18 -14.89 -6.67
C ALA A 37 3.74 -14.33 -6.70
N ALA A 38 3.25 -13.84 -5.56
CA ALA A 38 1.95 -13.19 -5.43
C ALA A 38 1.84 -11.94 -6.34
N TRP A 39 2.88 -11.11 -6.39
CA TRP A 39 2.95 -9.96 -7.31
C TRP A 39 2.84 -10.40 -8.78
N ARG A 40 3.61 -11.43 -9.18
CA ARG A 40 3.53 -11.99 -10.54
C ARG A 40 2.14 -12.52 -10.86
N SER A 41 1.53 -13.24 -9.91
CA SER A 41 0.19 -13.79 -10.09
C SER A 41 -0.87 -12.69 -10.26
N LEU A 42 -0.78 -11.60 -9.49
CA LEU A 42 -1.68 -10.45 -9.67
C LEU A 42 -1.48 -9.77 -11.04
N ASN A 43 -0.26 -9.74 -11.57
CA ASN A 43 -0.02 -9.22 -12.93
C ASN A 43 -0.71 -10.05 -14.01
N VAL A 44 -0.72 -11.38 -13.88
CA VAL A 44 -1.46 -12.27 -14.79
C VAL A 44 -2.96 -12.03 -14.70
N ARG A 45 -3.50 -11.90 -13.47
CA ARG A 45 -4.93 -11.62 -13.24
C ARG A 45 -5.39 -10.31 -13.87
N GLY A 46 -4.52 -9.32 -13.92
CA GLY A 46 -4.80 -8.00 -14.47
C GLY A 46 -5.48 -7.07 -13.46
N ASP A 47 -5.81 -5.87 -13.91
CA ASP A 47 -6.24 -4.77 -13.04
C ASP A 47 -7.76 -4.62 -13.00
N LEU A 48 -8.43 -4.83 -14.14
CA LEU A 48 -9.88 -4.60 -14.33
C LEU A 48 -10.73 -5.81 -13.92
N SER A 49 -11.85 -5.56 -13.25
CA SER A 49 -12.81 -6.58 -12.83
C SER A 49 -14.14 -5.96 -12.36
N THR A 50 -14.89 -6.66 -11.51
CA THR A 50 -16.06 -6.15 -10.78
C THR A 50 -15.62 -5.13 -9.71
N GLY A 51 -16.57 -4.36 -9.18
CA GLY A 51 -16.34 -3.32 -8.16
C GLY A 51 -15.43 -3.74 -7.00
N TRP A 52 -15.89 -4.69 -6.19
CA TRP A 52 -15.11 -5.28 -5.08
C TRP A 52 -13.74 -5.84 -5.49
N ALA A 53 -13.65 -6.45 -6.67
CA ALA A 53 -12.42 -7.08 -7.13
C ALA A 53 -11.39 -6.02 -7.50
N MET A 54 -11.81 -4.92 -8.13
CA MET A 54 -10.94 -3.76 -8.35
C MET A 54 -10.52 -3.12 -7.02
N GLY A 55 -11.43 -2.96 -6.06
CA GLY A 55 -11.09 -2.49 -4.72
C GLY A 55 -10.01 -3.34 -4.03
N TRP A 56 -10.15 -4.67 -4.04
CA TRP A 56 -9.15 -5.58 -3.47
C TRP A 56 -7.84 -5.56 -4.25
N ARG A 57 -7.88 -5.48 -5.59
CA ARG A 57 -6.67 -5.35 -6.41
C ARG A 57 -5.94 -4.04 -6.11
N ALA A 58 -6.64 -2.92 -5.89
CA ALA A 58 -6.01 -1.65 -5.50
C ALA A 58 -5.28 -1.77 -4.14
N LEU A 59 -5.90 -2.43 -3.15
CA LEU A 59 -5.27 -2.74 -1.85
C LEU A 59 -4.01 -3.60 -2.01
N LEU A 60 -4.06 -4.63 -2.84
CA LEU A 60 -2.91 -5.48 -3.13
C LEU A 60 -1.79 -4.68 -3.83
N ARG A 61 -2.13 -3.82 -4.79
CA ARG A 61 -1.15 -2.92 -5.44
C ARG A 61 -0.51 -1.97 -4.44
N ALA A 62 -1.27 -1.44 -3.49
CA ALA A 62 -0.72 -0.63 -2.39
C ALA A 62 0.27 -1.44 -1.54
N ARG A 63 -0.05 -2.71 -1.20
CA ARG A 63 0.86 -3.63 -0.49
C ARG A 63 2.15 -3.93 -1.26
N PHE A 64 2.09 -3.97 -2.59
CA PHE A 64 3.26 -4.07 -3.46
C PHE A 64 4.00 -2.75 -3.69
N LEU A 65 3.61 -1.68 -3.00
CA LEU A 65 4.19 -0.34 -3.12
C LEU A 65 3.99 0.31 -4.50
N GLU A 66 2.99 -0.15 -5.26
CA GLU A 66 2.69 0.29 -6.63
C GLU A 66 1.60 1.37 -6.66
N GLY A 67 1.90 2.55 -6.10
CA GLY A 67 0.94 3.64 -5.93
C GLY A 67 0.21 4.08 -7.20
N GLY A 68 0.95 4.30 -8.29
CA GLY A 68 0.35 4.70 -9.58
C GLY A 68 -0.56 3.63 -10.18
N ARG A 69 -0.30 2.34 -9.91
CA ARG A 69 -1.15 1.25 -10.39
C ARG A 69 -2.41 1.10 -9.53
N ALA A 70 -2.27 1.25 -8.21
CA ALA A 70 -3.41 1.31 -7.29
C ALA A 70 -4.35 2.47 -7.68
N GLU A 71 -3.80 3.65 -7.93
CA GLU A 71 -4.57 4.81 -8.38
C GLU A 71 -5.30 4.56 -9.70
N ARG A 72 -4.62 3.99 -10.70
CA ARG A 72 -5.25 3.65 -11.99
C ARG A 72 -6.46 2.73 -11.80
N ILE A 73 -6.36 1.76 -10.90
CA ILE A 73 -7.49 0.87 -10.57
C ILE A 73 -8.63 1.66 -9.92
N LEU A 74 -8.32 2.58 -9.00
CA LEU A 74 -9.34 3.45 -8.39
C LEU A 74 -10.02 4.37 -9.41
N HIS A 75 -9.29 4.89 -10.41
CA HIS A 75 -9.90 5.62 -11.52
C HIS A 75 -10.87 4.75 -12.32
N HIS A 76 -10.52 3.50 -12.61
CA HIS A 76 -11.43 2.57 -13.28
C HIS A 76 -12.64 2.23 -12.42
N LEU A 77 -12.46 2.08 -11.11
CA LEU A 77 -13.57 1.90 -10.16
C LEU A 77 -14.53 3.10 -10.15
N LEU A 78 -14.06 4.30 -10.46
CA LEU A 78 -14.88 5.51 -10.60
C LEU A 78 -15.52 5.66 -11.99
N THR A 79 -15.66 4.58 -12.76
CA THR A 79 -16.38 4.58 -14.05
C THR A 79 -17.88 4.50 -13.83
N LEU A 80 -18.65 5.39 -14.48
CA LEU A 80 -20.11 5.37 -14.38
C LEU A 80 -20.71 4.08 -14.99
N VAL A 81 -21.50 3.37 -14.20
CA VAL A 81 -22.30 2.21 -14.61
C VAL A 81 -23.77 2.63 -14.72
N THR A 82 -24.37 2.40 -15.89
CA THR A 82 -25.78 2.68 -16.17
C THR A 82 -26.56 1.36 -16.20
N PRO A 83 -27.62 1.18 -15.39
CA PRO A 83 -28.49 0.02 -15.51
C PRO A 83 -29.22 -0.03 -16.86
N GLY A 84 -29.43 -1.24 -17.39
CA GLY A 84 -30.26 -1.47 -18.57
C GLY A 84 -29.49 -1.74 -19.89
N PRO A 85 -30.22 -1.95 -21.00
CA PRO A 85 -29.63 -2.21 -22.31
C PRO A 85 -28.66 -1.10 -22.75
N GLY A 86 -27.45 -1.47 -23.18
CA GLY A 86 -26.40 -0.53 -23.59
C GLY A 86 -25.56 0.04 -22.43
N GLY A 87 -25.85 -0.32 -21.17
CA GLY A 87 -25.05 0.04 -20.01
C GLY A 87 -23.69 -0.69 -19.93
N ASN A 88 -22.71 -0.09 -19.25
CA ASN A 88 -21.41 -0.71 -18.98
C ASN A 88 -21.60 -2.00 -18.16
N ARG A 89 -20.93 -3.09 -18.56
CA ARG A 89 -21.01 -4.41 -17.92
C ARG A 89 -19.85 -4.73 -16.97
N GLY A 90 -18.89 -3.81 -16.82
CA GLY A 90 -17.79 -3.91 -15.86
C GLY A 90 -18.10 -3.30 -14.49
N GLY A 91 -17.20 -3.50 -13.53
CA GLY A 91 -17.30 -2.82 -12.25
C GLY A 91 -17.15 -1.30 -12.38
N GLY A 92 -17.69 -0.57 -11.40
CA GLY A 92 -17.65 0.88 -11.41
C GLY A 92 -18.51 1.47 -10.30
N VAL A 93 -19.09 2.64 -10.54
CA VAL A 93 -20.03 3.31 -9.62
C VAL A 93 -21.30 3.76 -10.33
N TYR A 94 -22.42 3.78 -9.62
CA TYR A 94 -23.63 4.44 -10.08
C TYR A 94 -23.56 5.96 -9.87
N ARG A 95 -24.59 6.70 -10.34
CA ARG A 95 -24.68 8.17 -10.17
C ARG A 95 -24.67 8.63 -8.70
N ASN A 96 -25.10 7.77 -7.78
CA ASN A 96 -25.06 8.02 -6.34
C ASN A 96 -23.74 7.55 -5.68
N LEU A 97 -22.71 7.25 -6.48
CA LEU A 97 -21.41 6.72 -6.06
C LEU A 97 -21.43 5.36 -5.38
N PHE A 98 -22.55 4.65 -5.38
CA PHE A 98 -22.57 3.26 -4.93
C PHE A 98 -21.80 2.38 -5.89
N ASP A 99 -20.99 1.49 -5.32
CA ASP A 99 -20.22 0.52 -6.09
C ASP A 99 -21.13 -0.42 -6.86
N ALA A 100 -20.69 -0.70 -8.08
CA ALA A 100 -21.35 -1.59 -9.01
C ALA A 100 -20.49 -2.83 -9.19
N HIS A 101 -21.05 -3.98 -8.82
CA HIS A 101 -20.53 -5.26 -9.28
C HIS A 101 -20.58 -5.38 -10.80
N PRO A 102 -21.69 -5.05 -11.52
CA PRO A 102 -23.10 -4.79 -11.12
C PRO A 102 -23.90 -6.05 -10.70
N PRO A 103 -25.02 -5.95 -9.94
CA PRO A 103 -25.71 -4.75 -9.47
C PRO A 103 -25.00 -4.08 -8.27
N PHE A 104 -25.67 -3.24 -7.49
CA PHE A 104 -25.09 -2.62 -6.28
C PHE A 104 -24.49 -3.66 -5.33
N GLN A 105 -23.25 -3.41 -4.91
CA GLN A 105 -22.56 -4.08 -3.81
C GLN A 105 -21.79 -3.01 -3.05
N ILE A 106 -21.80 -3.02 -1.71
CA ILE A 106 -21.16 -1.95 -0.91
C ILE A 106 -19.67 -2.17 -0.64
N ASP A 107 -19.21 -3.39 -0.88
CA ASP A 107 -17.84 -3.84 -0.61
C ASP A 107 -16.78 -3.05 -1.40
N GLY A 108 -17.04 -2.71 -2.67
CA GLY A 108 -16.14 -1.87 -3.46
C GLY A 108 -16.00 -0.44 -2.94
N ASN A 109 -17.04 0.15 -2.34
CA ASN A 109 -16.95 1.45 -1.68
C ASN A 109 -15.97 1.40 -0.50
N PHE A 110 -16.14 0.42 0.39
CA PHE A 110 -15.26 0.27 1.56
C PHE A 110 -13.83 -0.10 1.16
N ALA A 111 -13.67 -0.95 0.14
CA ALA A 111 -12.36 -1.31 -0.38
C ALA A 111 -11.64 -0.11 -1.00
N ALA A 112 -12.34 0.79 -1.69
CA ALA A 112 -11.77 2.03 -2.21
C ALA A 112 -11.26 2.94 -1.09
N THR A 113 -12.05 3.12 -0.02
CA THR A 113 -11.62 3.89 1.16
C THR A 113 -10.39 3.27 1.82
N ALA A 114 -10.39 1.95 2.00
CA ALA A 114 -9.26 1.23 2.57
C ALA A 114 -8.01 1.33 1.67
N ALA A 115 -8.16 1.26 0.35
CA ALA A 115 -7.05 1.38 -0.61
C ALA A 115 -6.35 2.73 -0.49
N VAL A 116 -7.11 3.82 -0.42
CA VAL A 116 -6.54 5.17 -0.22
C VAL A 116 -5.75 5.25 1.09
N ALA A 117 -6.29 4.68 2.18
CA ALA A 117 -5.58 4.62 3.45
C ALA A 117 -4.28 3.77 3.34
N GLU A 118 -4.36 2.58 2.74
CA GLU A 118 -3.22 1.65 2.59
C GLU A 118 -2.13 2.19 1.65
N MET A 119 -2.48 3.07 0.71
CA MET A 119 -1.53 3.78 -0.15
C MET A 119 -0.71 4.82 0.63
N LEU A 120 -1.32 5.45 1.64
CA LEU A 120 -0.73 6.53 2.42
C LEU A 120 -0.06 6.04 3.72
N LEU A 121 -0.56 4.95 4.32
CA LEU A 121 -0.06 4.42 5.58
C LEU A 121 -0.19 2.89 5.63
N GLN A 122 0.88 2.20 6.00
CA GLN A 122 0.85 0.76 6.29
C GLN A 122 1.48 0.49 7.65
N SER A 123 0.96 -0.50 8.36
CA SER A 123 1.46 -0.87 9.70
C SER A 123 1.26 -2.36 10.01
N HIS A 124 1.38 -3.22 8.99
CA HIS A 124 1.04 -4.65 9.10
C HIS A 124 2.27 -5.54 9.31
N GLU A 125 3.47 -5.01 9.14
CA GLU A 125 4.74 -5.73 9.26
C GLU A 125 5.34 -5.54 10.67
N THR A 126 6.07 -6.54 11.13
CA THR A 126 6.89 -6.47 12.36
C THR A 126 8.32 -6.84 11.97
N THR A 127 9.30 -6.09 12.44
CA THR A 127 10.72 -6.35 12.21
C THR A 127 11.20 -7.54 13.04
N ASP A 128 12.33 -8.15 12.67
CA ASP A 128 12.91 -9.28 13.41
C ASP A 128 13.25 -8.95 14.86
N ASP A 129 13.56 -7.68 15.17
CA ASP A 129 13.81 -7.18 16.53
C ASP A 129 12.52 -6.80 17.31
N GLY A 130 11.35 -7.14 16.76
CA GLY A 130 10.04 -7.03 17.40
C GLY A 130 9.40 -5.63 17.34
N ARG A 131 9.86 -4.73 16.47
CA ARG A 131 9.23 -3.40 16.30
C ARG A 131 8.07 -3.49 15.32
N THR A 132 7.00 -2.76 15.58
CA THR A 132 5.98 -2.53 14.54
C THR A 132 6.58 -1.62 13.46
N LEU A 133 6.60 -2.10 12.22
CA LEU A 133 7.00 -1.29 11.07
C LEU A 133 5.82 -0.47 10.58
N VAL A 134 5.99 0.85 10.60
CA VAL A 134 5.00 1.83 10.13
C VAL A 134 5.55 2.51 8.88
N ARG A 135 5.00 2.17 7.71
CA ARG A 135 5.38 2.81 6.45
C ARG A 135 4.54 4.06 6.21
N LEU A 136 5.20 5.19 6.07
CA LEU A 136 4.63 6.49 5.76
C LEU A 136 4.75 6.72 4.25
N PHE A 137 3.66 7.06 3.57
CA PHE A 137 3.63 7.21 2.11
C PHE A 137 4.15 5.98 1.31
N PRO A 138 3.81 4.73 1.68
CA PRO A 138 4.37 3.53 1.06
C PRO A 138 4.06 3.43 -0.44
N ALA A 139 2.90 3.91 -0.87
CA ALA A 139 2.44 3.83 -2.25
C ALA A 139 1.69 5.11 -2.66
N ARG A 140 2.19 6.29 -2.26
CA ARG A 140 1.58 7.57 -2.67
C ARG A 140 1.76 7.76 -4.19
N PRO A 141 0.69 8.00 -4.97
CA PRO A 141 0.79 8.33 -6.39
C PRO A 141 1.62 9.60 -6.64
N ALA A 142 2.34 9.63 -7.76
CA ALA A 142 3.23 10.75 -8.10
C ALA A 142 2.46 12.04 -8.41
N ASN A 143 1.26 11.92 -8.97
CA ASN A 143 0.36 13.03 -9.31
C ASN A 143 -0.39 13.60 -8.08
N TRP A 144 -0.34 12.95 -6.91
CA TRP A 144 -0.80 13.54 -5.64
C TRP A 144 0.29 14.48 -5.13
N THR A 145 0.43 15.62 -5.80
CA THR A 145 1.55 16.56 -5.59
C THR A 145 1.46 17.36 -4.28
N GLY A 146 0.27 17.43 -3.69
CA GLY A 146 0.04 18.03 -2.39
C GLY A 146 -1.23 17.54 -1.74
N GLY A 147 -1.25 17.53 -0.41
CA GLY A 147 -2.39 17.09 0.37
C GLY A 147 -2.08 16.94 1.85
N ARG A 148 -3.14 16.62 2.60
CA ARG A 148 -3.10 16.35 4.03
C ARG A 148 -4.10 15.28 4.36
N VAL A 149 -3.72 14.31 5.18
CA VAL A 149 -4.63 13.36 5.81
C VAL A 149 -4.36 13.35 7.30
N THR A 150 -5.43 13.36 8.09
CA THR A 150 -5.37 13.37 9.56
C THR A 150 -6.18 12.21 10.11
N GLY A 151 -5.84 11.75 11.31
CA GLY A 151 -6.63 10.74 12.02
C GLY A 151 -6.42 9.30 11.54
N LEU A 152 -5.47 9.02 10.65
CA LEU A 152 -5.17 7.64 10.27
C LEU A 152 -4.65 6.86 11.47
N ARG A 153 -5.10 5.61 11.60
CA ARG A 153 -4.71 4.71 12.69
C ARG A 153 -3.67 3.70 12.19
N ALA A 154 -2.61 3.51 12.96
CA ALA A 154 -1.65 2.43 12.75
C ALA A 154 -1.68 1.44 13.92
N ARG A 155 -1.30 0.18 13.63
CA ARG A 155 -1.14 -0.86 14.65
C ARG A 155 -0.15 -0.39 15.73
N GLY A 156 -0.36 -0.83 16.97
CA GLY A 156 0.37 -0.34 18.13
C GLY A 156 -0.22 0.92 18.78
N GLY A 157 -1.39 1.39 18.30
CA GLY A 157 -2.13 2.48 18.95
C GLY A 157 -1.59 3.86 18.58
N LEU A 158 -1.30 4.07 17.29
CA LEU A 158 -0.82 5.36 16.79
C LEU A 158 -1.94 6.10 16.04
N THR A 159 -2.04 7.40 16.25
CA THR A 159 -2.75 8.33 15.36
C THR A 159 -1.72 9.11 14.55
N ILE A 160 -1.89 9.15 13.24
CA ILE A 160 -0.94 9.74 12.31
C ILE A 160 -1.63 10.79 11.44
N THR A 161 -0.97 11.94 11.34
CA THR A 161 -1.24 12.98 10.33
C THR A 161 -0.09 12.98 9.34
N LEU A 162 -0.42 12.96 8.05
CA LEU A 162 0.53 13.06 6.96
C LEU A 162 0.25 14.32 6.16
N GLU A 163 1.29 15.08 5.86
CA GLU A 163 1.22 16.32 5.08
C GLU A 163 2.28 16.30 3.99
N TRP A 164 1.91 16.72 2.77
CA TRP A 164 2.86 16.84 1.68
C TRP A 164 2.48 17.99 0.74
N ARG A 165 3.49 18.70 0.22
CA ARG A 165 3.31 19.75 -0.79
C ARG A 165 4.64 20.08 -1.43
N GLY A 166 4.71 20.11 -2.77
CA GLY A 166 5.86 20.66 -3.49
C GLY A 166 7.21 20.04 -3.09
N GLY A 167 7.23 18.71 -2.90
CA GLY A 167 8.43 17.97 -2.47
C GLY A 167 8.66 17.92 -0.96
N ALA A 168 8.05 18.81 -0.17
CA ALA A 168 8.06 18.71 1.28
C ALA A 168 7.05 17.66 1.75
N CYS A 169 7.43 16.83 2.71
CA CYS A 169 6.55 15.85 3.36
C CYS A 169 6.79 15.86 4.87
N SER A 170 5.79 15.52 5.67
CA SER A 170 5.97 15.32 7.10
C SER A 170 4.93 14.35 7.66
N ALA A 171 5.27 13.74 8.79
CA ALA A 171 4.37 12.93 9.57
C ALA A 171 4.36 13.41 11.03
N SER A 172 3.17 13.60 11.59
CA SER A 172 2.98 13.85 13.02
C SER A 172 2.29 12.63 13.63
N ILE A 173 2.87 12.08 14.68
CA ILE A 173 2.45 10.83 15.31
C ILE A 173 2.12 11.10 16.78
N ARG A 174 0.99 10.56 17.23
CA ARG A 174 0.62 10.48 18.65
C ARG A 174 0.44 9.01 19.03
N ALA A 175 1.07 8.58 20.12
CA ALA A 175 0.94 7.24 20.65
C ALA A 175 -0.07 7.21 21.80
N ASP A 176 -1.06 6.32 21.73
CA ASP A 176 -2.02 6.09 22.82
C ASP A 176 -1.42 5.20 23.91
N ARG A 177 -0.42 4.38 23.56
CA ARG A 177 0.24 3.42 24.45
C ARG A 177 1.73 3.36 24.16
N ALA A 178 2.50 2.84 25.11
CA ALA A 178 3.92 2.62 24.89
C ALA A 178 4.16 1.53 23.84
N GLY A 179 5.21 1.69 23.04
CA GLY A 179 5.60 0.74 22.00
C GLY A 179 6.92 1.08 21.33
N ARG A 180 7.51 0.08 20.65
CA ARG A 180 8.74 0.21 19.88
C ARG A 180 8.38 0.18 18.39
N PHE A 181 8.79 1.21 17.67
CA PHE A 181 8.39 1.42 16.28
C PHE A 181 9.61 1.62 15.39
N LEU A 182 9.46 1.19 14.14
CA LEU A 182 10.30 1.63 13.04
C LEU A 182 9.40 2.38 12.06
N PHE A 183 9.67 3.65 11.83
CA PHE A 183 8.96 4.45 10.84
C PHE A 183 9.77 4.47 9.54
N ALA A 184 9.23 3.92 8.46
CA ALA A 184 9.87 3.97 7.14
C ALA A 184 9.15 4.99 6.25
N ALA A 185 9.87 6.01 5.80
CA ALA A 185 9.37 7.01 4.87
C ALA A 185 10.23 7.01 3.58
N PRO A 186 9.75 7.61 2.46
CA PRO A 186 10.54 7.73 1.24
C PRO A 186 11.89 8.43 1.41
N TRP A 187 12.05 9.21 2.49
CA TRP A 187 13.26 9.96 2.82
C TRP A 187 14.10 9.34 3.95
N GLY A 188 13.80 8.10 4.35
CA GLY A 188 14.61 7.36 5.33
C GLY A 188 13.79 6.71 6.44
N GLU A 189 14.52 5.99 7.29
CA GLU A 189 13.95 5.26 8.42
C GLU A 189 14.23 5.98 9.74
N HIS A 190 13.31 5.85 10.69
CA HIS A 190 13.41 6.42 12.02
C HIS A 190 12.89 5.43 13.07
N ALA A 191 13.80 4.88 13.86
CA ALA A 191 13.43 4.04 15.00
C ALA A 191 13.06 4.93 16.20
N ALA A 192 11.93 4.65 16.85
CA ALA A 192 11.53 5.37 18.05
C ALA A 192 10.76 4.48 19.02
N ASP A 193 11.05 4.64 20.30
CA ASP A 193 10.33 4.01 21.38
C ASP A 193 9.45 5.08 22.03
N LEU A 194 8.14 5.00 21.79
CA LEU A 194 7.18 6.00 22.25
C LEU A 194 6.55 5.55 23.56
N LYS A 195 6.32 6.49 24.47
CA LYS A 195 5.51 6.29 25.68
C LYS A 195 4.03 6.60 25.38
N ALA A 196 3.12 6.14 26.25
CA ALA A 196 1.73 6.55 26.18
C ALA A 196 1.60 8.08 26.26
N GLY A 197 0.80 8.67 25.38
CA GLY A 197 0.68 10.13 25.22
C GLY A 197 1.84 10.79 24.47
N GLY A 198 2.90 10.05 24.13
CA GLY A 198 4.07 10.57 23.44
C GLY A 198 3.76 11.02 22.01
N THR A 199 4.45 12.06 21.57
CA THR A 199 4.34 12.61 20.21
C THR A 199 5.68 12.58 19.50
N LEU A 200 5.65 12.39 18.18
CA LEU A 200 6.83 12.41 17.31
C LEU A 200 6.50 13.14 16.01
N VAL A 201 7.42 13.95 15.51
CA VAL A 201 7.32 14.56 14.18
C VAL A 201 8.50 14.09 13.34
N ILE A 202 8.21 13.52 12.18
CA ILE A 202 9.20 13.04 11.21
C ILE A 202 9.16 13.95 9.98
N ARG A 203 10.31 14.46 9.58
CA ARG A 203 10.52 15.30 8.39
C ARG A 203 11.72 14.78 7.59
N PRO A 204 11.79 15.04 6.28
CA PRO A 204 13.01 14.87 5.51
C PRO A 204 14.19 15.57 6.18
N PRO A 205 15.39 14.97 6.17
CA PRO A 205 16.58 15.66 6.61
C PRO A 205 16.78 16.94 5.79
N ALA A 206 17.28 18.00 6.43
CA ALA A 206 17.62 19.23 5.74
C ALA A 206 18.61 18.92 4.59
N ALA A 207 18.36 19.46 3.39
CA ALA A 207 19.23 19.29 2.24
C ALA A 207 20.65 19.76 2.61
N GLY A 208 21.58 18.81 2.82
CA GLY A 208 22.94 19.13 3.26
C GLY A 208 23.71 18.07 4.05
N ARG A 209 23.09 16.95 4.48
CA ARG A 209 23.84 15.84 5.10
C ARG A 209 23.65 14.54 4.32
N SER A 210 24.52 14.35 3.33
CA SER A 210 24.77 13.03 2.73
C SER A 210 25.50 12.16 3.76
N THR A 211 24.79 11.27 4.43
CA THR A 211 25.43 10.13 5.10
C THR A 211 25.59 9.03 4.05
N ARG A 212 26.77 8.97 3.41
CA ARG A 212 27.18 7.78 2.66
C ARG A 212 27.25 6.59 3.62
N PRO A 213 26.67 5.42 3.29
CA PRO A 213 27.01 4.18 3.99
C PRO A 213 28.47 3.83 3.66
N GLY A 214 29.26 3.52 4.69
CA GLY A 214 30.67 3.14 4.53
C GLY A 214 30.81 1.87 3.70
N GLY A 215 31.23 2.02 2.44
CA GLY A 215 31.65 0.91 1.60
C GLY A 215 32.99 0.37 2.09
N ARG A 216 33.00 -0.85 2.62
CA ARG A 216 34.22 -1.66 2.75
C ARG A 216 34.76 -1.94 1.35
N GLN A 217 35.90 -1.33 1.02
CA GLN A 217 36.72 -1.72 -0.12
C GLN A 217 37.30 -3.12 0.12
N GLY A 218 36.78 -4.12 -0.59
CA GLY A 218 37.47 -5.39 -0.79
C GLY A 218 38.32 -5.30 -2.06
N ARG A 219 39.64 -5.20 -1.91
CA ARG A 219 40.60 -5.36 -3.00
C ARG A 219 40.49 -6.79 -3.57
N VAL A 220 40.14 -6.92 -4.84
CA VAL A 220 40.43 -8.13 -5.61
C VAL A 220 41.79 -7.93 -6.27
N GLY A 221 42.79 -8.68 -5.80
CA GLY A 221 44.10 -8.75 -6.43
C GLY A 221 44.04 -9.61 -7.68
N ALA A 222 44.49 -9.06 -8.80
CA ALA A 222 44.83 -9.79 -10.00
C ALA A 222 46.17 -10.49 -9.81
N ARG A 223 46.24 -11.81 -10.05
CA ARG A 223 47.44 -12.50 -10.55
C ARG A 223 47.01 -13.72 -11.39
N THR A 224 47.50 -13.72 -12.63
CA THR A 224 47.85 -14.82 -13.55
C THR A 224 46.91 -16.01 -13.66
#